data_AF-A0A183DLY0-F1
#
_entry.id   AF-A0A183DLY0-F1
#
_cell.length_a   1.000
_cell.length_b   1.000
_cell.length_c   1.000
_cell.angle_alpha   90.00
_cell.angle_beta   90.00
_cell.angle_gamma   90.00
#
_symmetry.space_group_name_H-M   'P 1'
#
loop_
_entity.id
_entity.type
_entity.pdbx_description
1 polymer ?
#
loop_
_entity_poly.entity_id
_entity_poly.type
_entity_poly.pdbx_seq_one_letter_code
_entity_poly.pdbx_strand_id
1 'polypeptide(L)'
;MIRNKPFSPRERLLKYVDFALKFGPIENLDVAANDLSFVQYYLLDIIFPLLLLITLITVLLLSFITRLARKLFLAPKIKNE
;
A
#
# COMPACT_ATOMS: atom_id res chain seq x y z
N MET A 1 -24.69 21.03 28.45
CA MET A 1 -23.37 21.42 27.89
C MET A 1 -23.42 22.29 26.62
N ILE A 2 -24.53 22.38 25.86
CA ILE A 2 -24.59 23.24 24.65
C ILE A 2 -24.82 24.73 24.94
N ARG A 3 -25.41 25.06 26.09
CA ARG A 3 -25.89 26.42 26.42
C ARG A 3 -24.78 27.40 26.87
N ASN A 4 -23.61 26.89 27.25
CA ASN A 4 -22.48 27.68 27.77
C ASN A 4 -21.32 27.78 26.76
N LYS A 5 -21.63 27.80 25.45
CA LYS A 5 -20.57 28.03 24.44
C LYS A 5 -20.18 29.52 24.49
N PRO A 6 -18.88 29.84 24.56
CA PRO A 6 -18.42 31.23 24.71
C PRO A 6 -18.69 32.11 23.48
N PHE A 7 -19.04 31.51 22.34
CA PHE A 7 -19.29 32.21 21.09
C PHE A 7 -20.50 31.61 20.35
N SER A 8 -21.29 32.47 19.71
CA SER A 8 -22.38 32.04 18.85
C SER A 8 -21.85 31.26 17.62
N PRO A 9 -22.66 30.40 16.97
CA PRO A 9 -22.25 29.72 15.74
C PRO A 9 -21.81 30.69 14.64
N ARG A 10 -22.49 31.83 14.51
CA ARG A 10 -22.17 32.89 13.55
C ARG A 10 -20.81 33.52 13.83
N GLU A 11 -20.53 33.88 15.08
CA GLU A 11 -19.23 34.44 15.47
C GLU A 11 -18.07 33.47 15.21
N ARG A 12 -18.27 32.17 15.46
CA ARG A 12 -17.25 31.16 15.16
C ARG A 12 -16.96 31.06 13.68
N LEU A 13 -18.00 31.06 12.85
CA LEU A 13 -17.85 31.07 11.39
C LEU A 13 -17.05 32.30 10.92
N LEU A 14 -17.43 33.49 11.39
CA LEU A 14 -16.73 34.73 11.03
C LEU A 14 -15.25 34.67 11.46
N LYS A 15 -14.95 34.20 12.67
CA LYS A 15 -13.56 34.04 13.13
C LYS A 15 -12.74 33.08 12.27
N TYR A 16 -13.32 31.95 11.85
CA TYR A 16 -12.62 31.00 10.98
C TYR A 16 -12.40 31.56 9.58
N VAL A 17 -13.38 32.31 9.04
CA VAL A 17 -13.25 33.00 7.76
C VAL A 17 -12.19 34.10 7.83
N ASP A 18 -12.21 34.96 8.85
CA ASP A 18 -11.20 36.00 9.06
C ASP A 18 -9.79 35.41 9.20
N PHE A 19 -9.67 34.28 9.91
CA PHE A 19 -8.42 33.55 10.02
C PHE A 19 -7.94 33.03 8.66
N ALA A 20 -8.83 32.39 7.89
CA ALA A 20 -8.50 31.88 6.55
C ALA A 20 -8.13 33.01 5.57
N LEU A 21 -8.82 34.16 5.64
CA LEU A 21 -8.49 35.34 4.84
C LEU A 21 -7.13 35.94 5.20
N LYS A 22 -6.78 35.92 6.50
CA LYS A 22 -5.53 36.51 7.00
C LYS A 22 -4.29 35.67 6.72
N PHE A 23 -4.40 34.34 6.83
CA PHE A 23 -3.26 33.43 6.74
C PHE A 23 -3.25 32.58 5.47
N GLY A 24 -4.34 32.58 4.69
CA GLY A 24 -4.45 31.79 3.48
C GLY A 24 -4.48 30.28 3.75
N PRO A 25 -4.23 29.46 2.72
CA PRO A 25 -4.11 28.01 2.89
C PRO A 25 -2.90 27.67 3.76
N ILE A 26 -3.13 26.83 4.77
CA ILE A 26 -2.06 26.31 5.62
C ILE A 26 -1.42 25.15 4.86
N GLU A 27 -0.15 25.28 4.44
CA GLU A 27 0.57 24.25 3.68
C GLU A 27 0.51 22.87 4.35
N ASN A 28 0.56 22.82 5.68
CA ASN A 28 0.51 21.57 6.46
C ASN A 28 -0.91 21.00 6.68
N LEU A 29 -1.96 21.73 6.26
CA LEU A 29 -3.34 21.25 6.30
C LEU A 29 -3.75 20.64 4.95
N ASP A 30 -2.91 20.76 3.91
CA ASP A 30 -3.12 20.03 2.68
C ASP A 30 -2.81 18.55 2.88
N VAL A 31 -3.55 17.69 2.18
CA VAL A 31 -3.35 16.26 2.23
C VAL A 31 -2.10 15.96 1.41
N ALA A 32 -1.03 15.50 2.08
CA ALA A 32 0.23 15.14 1.42
C ALA A 32 0.08 14.13 0.25
N ALA A 33 -1.05 13.43 0.17
CA ALA A 33 -1.38 12.56 -0.95
C ALA A 33 -1.62 13.30 -2.28
N ASN A 34 -1.93 14.61 -2.25
CA ASN A 34 -2.13 15.44 -3.45
C ASN A 34 -0.81 15.65 -4.22
N ASP A 35 0.31 15.65 -3.51
CA ASP A 35 1.65 15.86 -4.09
C ASP A 35 2.32 14.54 -4.53
N LEU A 36 1.69 13.39 -4.28
CA LEU A 36 2.26 12.10 -4.64
C LEU A 36 2.08 11.81 -6.13
N SER A 37 3.17 11.36 -6.77
CA SER A 37 3.08 10.79 -8.11
C SER A 37 2.24 9.51 -8.11
N PHE A 38 1.64 9.16 -9.26
CA PHE A 38 0.85 7.94 -9.42
C PHE A 38 1.58 6.67 -8.91
N VAL A 39 2.89 6.59 -9.13
CA VAL A 39 3.72 5.45 -8.70
C VAL A 39 3.79 5.36 -7.17
N GLN A 40 3.98 6.48 -6.48
CA GLN A 40 4.06 6.55 -5.01
C GLN A 40 2.69 6.37 -4.38
N TYR A 41 1.65 6.99 -4.95
CA TYR A 41 0.28 6.89 -4.46
C TYR A 41 -0.21 5.43 -4.41
N TYR A 42 0.12 4.64 -5.44
CA TYR A 42 -0.21 3.22 -5.51
C TYR A 42 0.90 2.28 -5.02
N LEU A 43 2.01 2.80 -4.48
CA LEU A 43 3.15 2.02 -3.95
C LEU A 43 3.66 0.96 -4.95
N LEU A 44 3.68 1.31 -6.24
CA LEU A 44 4.02 0.36 -7.30
C LEU A 44 5.48 -0.11 -7.20
N ASP A 45 6.35 0.76 -6.69
CA ASP A 45 7.75 0.47 -6.38
C ASP A 45 7.93 -0.64 -5.32
N ILE A 46 6.93 -0.89 -4.48
CA ILE A 46 6.90 -1.98 -3.50
C ILE A 46 6.20 -3.22 -4.07
N ILE A 47 5.07 -3.01 -4.75
CA ILE A 47 4.25 -4.11 -5.29
C ILE A 47 5.02 -4.90 -6.36
N PHE A 48 5.69 -4.22 -7.30
CA PHE A 48 6.39 -4.89 -8.40
C PHE A 48 7.51 -5.82 -7.92
N PRO A 49 8.47 -5.38 -7.07
CA PRO A 49 9.51 -6.28 -6.55
C PRO A 49 8.94 -7.43 -5.73
N LEU A 50 7.90 -7.20 -4.93
CA LEU A 50 7.26 -8.23 -4.12
C LEU A 50 6.62 -9.32 -5.01
N LEU A 51 5.89 -8.91 -6.04
CA LEU A 51 5.24 -9.83 -6.97
C LEU A 51 6.29 -10.62 -7.77
N LEU A 52 7.37 -9.96 -8.20
CA LEU A 52 8.51 -10.61 -8.84
C LEU A 52 9.16 -11.65 -7.91
N LEU A 53 9.40 -11.32 -6.65
CA LEU A 53 9.96 -12.25 -5.68
C LEU A 53 9.06 -13.48 -5.49
N ILE A 54 7.75 -13.27 -5.31
CA ILE A 54 6.78 -14.37 -5.16
C ILE A 54 6.81 -15.27 -6.39
N THR A 55 6.72 -14.71 -7.60
CA THR A 55 6.73 -15.48 -8.85
C THR A 55 8.02 -16.28 -9.02
N LEU A 56 9.18 -15.68 -8.69
CA LEU A 56 10.48 -16.37 -8.72
C LEU A 56 10.49 -17.58 -7.77
N ILE A 57 10.04 -17.39 -6.52
CA ILE A 57 9.95 -18.49 -5.53
C ILE A 57 9.02 -19.59 -6.05
N THR A 58 7.85 -19.24 -6.57
CA THR A 58 6.90 -20.21 -7.10
C THR A 58 7.50 -21.02 -8.26
N VAL A 59 8.16 -20.36 -9.22
CA VAL A 59 8.81 -21.04 -10.35
C VAL A 59 9.92 -21.97 -9.86
N LEU A 60 10.74 -21.52 -8.91
CA LEU A 60 11.80 -22.35 -8.33
C LEU A 60 11.23 -23.59 -7.63
N LEU A 61 10.20 -23.44 -6.81
CA LEU A 61 9.54 -24.55 -6.12
C LEU A 61 8.93 -25.55 -7.11
N LEU A 62 8.19 -25.07 -8.12
CA LEU A 62 7.63 -25.92 -9.16
C LEU A 62 8.73 -26.65 -9.95
N SER A 63 9.81 -25.94 -10.31
CA SER A 63 10.94 -26.55 -11.00
C SER A 63 11.62 -27.63 -10.14
N PHE A 64 11.71 -27.42 -8.83
CA PHE A 64 12.30 -28.37 -7.89
C PHE A 64 11.42 -29.61 -7.73
N ILE A 65 10.11 -29.42 -7.51
CA ILE A 65 9.13 -30.51 -7.40
C ILE A 65 9.10 -31.34 -8.69
N THR A 66 9.04 -30.70 -9.87
CA THR A 66 9.03 -31.42 -11.15
C THR A 66 10.33 -32.17 -11.42
N ARG A 67 11.48 -31.67 -10.96
CA ARG A 67 12.77 -32.39 -11.04
C ARG A 67 12.79 -33.59 -10.10
N LEU A 68 12.31 -33.43 -8.86
CA LEU A 68 12.23 -34.51 -7.88
C LEU A 68 11.26 -35.61 -8.32
N ALA A 69 10.06 -35.23 -8.77
CA ALA A 69 9.08 -36.15 -9.34
C ALA A 69 9.67 -36.90 -10.54
N ARG A 70 10.32 -36.21 -11.49
CA ARG A 70 11.01 -36.87 -12.61
C ARG A 70 12.05 -37.86 -12.13
N LYS A 71 12.89 -37.52 -11.14
CA LYS A 71 13.88 -38.45 -10.57
C LYS A 71 13.24 -39.68 -9.92
N LEU A 72 12.13 -39.52 -9.20
CA LEU A 72 11.45 -40.62 -8.51
C LEU A 72 10.64 -41.52 -9.45
N PHE A 73 9.96 -40.95 -10.45
CA PHE A 73 9.14 -41.69 -11.42
C PHE A 73 9.94 -42.25 -12.61
N LEU A 74 11.08 -41.64 -12.98
CA LEU A 74 12.00 -42.14 -14.03
C LEU A 74 13.19 -42.91 -13.46
N ALA A 75 13.36 -43.01 -12.14
CA ALA A 75 14.28 -43.97 -11.57
C ALA A 75 13.80 -45.38 -11.98
N PRO A 76 14.59 -46.13 -12.77
CA PRO A 76 14.16 -47.42 -13.24
C PRO A 76 13.93 -48.33 -12.03
N LYS A 77 12.79 -49.05 -12.02
CA LYS A 77 12.61 -50.23 -11.18
C LYS A 77 13.70 -51.25 -11.55
N ILE A 78 14.89 -51.12 -10.97
CA ILE A 78 15.94 -52.13 -11.09
C ILE A 78 15.66 -53.20 -10.04
N LYS A 79 15.18 -54.33 -10.59
CA LYS A 79 15.35 -55.72 -10.13
C LYS A 79 14.45 -56.20 -9.00
N ASN A 80 13.30 -56.74 -9.39
CA ASN A 80 12.76 -57.95 -8.78
C ASN A 80 13.22 -59.14 -9.63
N GLU A 81 14.31 -59.80 -9.22
CA GLU A 81 14.64 -61.20 -9.50
C GLU A 81 15.24 -61.78 -8.22
#